data_AF-A0A941N9U3-F1
#
_entry.id   AF-A0A941N9U3-F1
#
_cell.length_a   1.000
_cell.length_b   1.000
_cell.length_c   1.000
_cell.angle_alpha   90.00
_cell.angle_beta   90.00
_cell.angle_gamma   90.00
#
_symmetry.space_group_name_H-M   'P 1'
#
loop_
_entity.id
_entity.type
_entity.pdbx_description
1 polymer ?
#
loop_
_entity_poly.entity_id
_entity_poly.type
_entity_poly.pdbx_seq_one_letter_code
_entity_poly.pdbx_strand_id
1 'polypeptide(L)'
;MSTNMTSSRATWIACGLVAGLAIAYFCPHVPTYATTADRDSQFMMVTVPVGNKAVGIEDPIDGVFIVDFLTGQLKGAVLNRQLGKFTSFYMRDLAGDFGVKGDDEPHYCIVSGYSQMPAIQGATFASGVLFVGELNTGKVAAYSFPWNEAGTNGPQELIFIHSFPFKQPQKK
;
A
#
# COMPACT_ATOMS: atom_id res chain seq x y z
N MET A 1 26.19 23.22 56.95
CA MET A 1 26.56 22.03 56.14
C MET A 1 25.27 21.46 55.54
N SER A 2 25.16 21.51 54.21
CA SER A 2 24.30 20.73 53.29
C SER A 2 22.82 20.50 53.64
N THR A 3 21.90 21.10 52.86
CA THR A 3 20.70 20.45 52.24
C THR A 3 19.78 21.47 51.53
N ASN A 4 20.24 22.12 50.44
CA ASN A 4 19.33 22.88 49.55
C ASN A 4 19.47 22.52 48.05
N MET A 5 20.54 21.81 47.68
CA MET A 5 20.78 21.44 46.27
C MET A 5 19.98 20.22 45.80
N THR A 6 19.54 19.34 46.71
CA THR A 6 18.75 18.14 46.38
C THR A 6 17.28 18.46 46.09
N SER A 7 16.71 19.47 46.76
CA SER A 7 15.31 19.89 46.55
C SER A 7 15.09 20.51 45.17
N SER A 8 15.98 21.42 44.75
CA SER A 8 15.90 22.06 43.42
C SER A 8 16.05 21.04 42.28
N ARG A 9 16.96 20.07 42.41
CA ARG A 9 17.15 19.00 41.41
C ARG A 9 15.91 18.10 41.29
N ALA A 10 15.28 17.76 42.42
CA ALA A 10 14.05 16.98 42.41
C ALA A 10 12.89 17.73 41.75
N THR A 11 12.77 19.06 41.98
CA THR A 11 11.76 19.90 41.32
C THR A 11 11.94 19.94 39.81
N TRP A 12 13.18 20.08 39.31
CA TRP A 12 13.46 20.06 37.87
C TRP A 12 13.10 18.72 37.21
N ILE A 13 13.36 17.60 37.90
CA ILE A 13 12.96 16.27 37.41
C ILE A 13 11.43 16.14 37.37
N ALA A 14 10.74 16.60 38.42
CA ALA A 14 9.27 16.56 38.47
C ALA A 14 8.64 17.41 37.36
N CYS A 15 9.15 18.62 37.13
CA CYS A 15 8.72 19.46 36.02
C CYS A 15 9.00 18.82 34.65
N GLY A 16 10.17 18.21 34.46
CA GLY A 16 10.53 17.50 33.23
C GLY A 16 9.63 16.29 32.96
N LEU A 17 9.29 15.51 33.99
CA LEU A 17 8.39 14.37 33.90
C LEU A 17 6.98 14.80 33.48
N VAL A 18 6.44 15.83 34.13
CA VAL A 18 5.09 16.34 33.83
C VAL A 18 5.03 16.93 32.42
N ALA A 19 6.05 17.71 32.02
CA ALA A 19 6.14 18.22 30.66
C ALA A 19 6.28 17.10 29.62
N GLY A 20 7.08 16.07 29.90
CA GLY A 20 7.24 14.91 29.04
C GLY A 20 5.95 14.12 28.86
N LEU A 21 5.19 13.89 29.94
CA LEU A 21 3.89 13.22 29.89
C LEU A 21 2.84 14.06 29.15
N ALA A 22 2.82 15.39 29.36
CA ALA A 22 1.93 16.28 28.63
C ALA A 22 2.24 16.25 27.13
N ILE A 23 3.52 16.32 26.74
CA ILE A 23 3.92 16.20 25.34
C ILE A 23 3.54 14.82 24.79
N ALA A 24 3.78 13.73 25.51
CA ALA A 24 3.39 12.39 25.07
C ALA A 24 1.87 12.23 24.87
N TYR A 25 1.07 12.87 25.72
CA TYR A 25 -0.39 12.84 25.62
C TYR A 25 -0.93 13.71 24.47
N PHE A 26 -0.35 14.89 24.26
CA PHE A 26 -0.75 15.81 23.20
C PHE A 26 -0.05 15.55 21.86
N CYS A 27 1.00 14.72 21.83
CA CYS A 27 1.68 14.36 20.59
C CYS A 27 0.78 13.39 19.82
N PRO A 28 0.35 13.74 18.61
CA PRO A 28 -0.48 12.86 17.79
C PRO A 28 0.33 11.60 17.44
N HIS A 29 -0.21 10.45 17.84
CA HIS A 29 0.29 9.16 17.38
C HIS A 29 -0.15 9.00 15.92
N VAL A 30 0.81 8.99 15.01
CA VAL A 30 0.53 8.67 13.61
C VAL A 30 0.64 7.15 13.50
N PRO A 31 -0.45 6.40 13.24
CA PRO A 31 -0.34 4.98 12.94
C PRO A 31 0.54 4.84 11.69
N THR A 32 1.72 4.25 11.86
CA THR A 32 2.60 3.87 10.76
C THR A 32 2.03 2.60 10.15
N TYR A 33 1.43 2.73 8.97
CA TYR A 33 0.99 1.58 8.20
C TYR A 33 2.20 1.03 7.42
N ALA A 34 2.57 -0.21 7.71
CA ALA A 34 3.65 -0.89 7.00
C ALA A 34 3.06 -1.64 5.80
N THR A 35 3.11 -1.03 4.62
CA THR A 35 2.97 -1.77 3.36
C THR A 35 4.15 -2.74 3.27
N THR A 36 3.88 -4.03 3.35
CA THR A 36 4.91 -5.07 3.34
C THR A 36 5.04 -5.62 1.93
N ALA A 37 6.26 -5.84 1.48
CA ALA A 37 6.54 -6.52 0.22
C ALA A 37 7.54 -7.65 0.45
N ASP A 38 7.35 -8.75 -0.26
CA ASP A 38 8.28 -9.89 -0.31
C ASP A 38 8.48 -10.33 -1.76
N ARG A 39 9.70 -10.74 -2.10
CA ARG A 39 10.09 -11.09 -3.47
C ARG A 39 10.78 -12.45 -3.48
N ASP A 40 10.28 -13.31 -4.35
CA ASP A 40 10.98 -14.50 -4.83
C ASP A 40 11.51 -14.31 -6.26
N SER A 41 12.28 -15.28 -6.75
CA SER A 41 12.70 -15.39 -8.15
C SER A 41 11.56 -15.50 -9.17
N GLN A 42 10.40 -16.06 -8.80
CA GLN A 42 9.29 -16.31 -9.72
C GLN A 42 8.08 -15.40 -9.49
N PHE A 43 7.92 -14.88 -8.27
CA PHE A 43 6.78 -14.05 -7.89
C PHE A 43 7.19 -12.94 -6.93
N MET A 44 6.37 -11.88 -6.87
CA MET A 44 6.48 -10.85 -5.85
C MET A 44 5.11 -10.59 -5.24
N MET A 45 5.07 -10.38 -3.94
CA MET A 45 3.86 -10.09 -3.19
C MET A 45 3.97 -8.74 -2.50
N VAL A 46 2.88 -7.98 -2.47
CA VAL A 46 2.77 -6.74 -1.68
C VAL A 46 1.42 -6.68 -0.96
N THR A 47 1.39 -6.02 0.20
CA THR A 47 0.15 -5.63 0.87
C THR A 47 -0.25 -4.21 0.48
N VAL A 48 -1.55 -3.96 0.35
CA VAL A 48 -2.12 -2.67 -0.07
C VAL A 48 -3.26 -2.30 0.87
N PRO A 49 -3.26 -1.11 1.49
CA PRO A 49 -4.37 -0.67 2.31
C PRO A 49 -5.60 -0.42 1.45
N VAL A 50 -6.76 -0.95 1.86
CA VAL A 50 -8.02 -0.77 1.09
C VAL A 50 -9.04 0.08 1.83
N GLY A 51 -8.98 0.14 3.15
CA GLY A 51 -9.92 0.89 3.98
C GLY A 51 -9.83 2.39 3.74
N ASN A 52 -10.98 3.04 3.55
CA ASN A 52 -11.05 4.49 3.46
C ASN A 52 -10.94 5.11 4.85
N LYS A 53 -9.98 6.03 5.04
CA LYS A 53 -9.86 6.90 6.22
C LYS A 53 -10.98 7.95 6.33
N ALA A 54 -12.03 7.83 5.52
CA ALA A 54 -13.19 8.70 5.60
C ALA A 54 -14.16 8.10 6.62
N VAL A 55 -14.24 8.73 7.80
CA VAL A 55 -15.15 8.39 8.93
C VAL A 55 -14.59 7.35 9.91
N GLY A 56 -13.56 7.70 10.68
CA GLY A 56 -13.34 7.17 12.03
C GLY A 56 -13.08 5.67 12.21
N ILE A 57 -12.85 4.91 11.13
CA ILE A 57 -12.38 3.52 11.20
C ILE A 57 -10.86 3.56 11.20
N GLU A 58 -10.26 3.21 12.34
CA GLU A 58 -8.82 3.33 12.61
C GLU A 58 -7.97 2.23 11.93
N ASP A 59 -8.58 1.09 11.58
CA ASP A 59 -7.89 -0.07 11.03
C ASP A 59 -8.19 -0.28 9.53
N PRO A 60 -7.31 0.15 8.61
CA PRO A 60 -7.35 -0.29 7.24
C PRO A 60 -6.97 -1.78 7.19
N ILE A 61 -7.83 -2.59 6.59
CA ILE A 61 -7.40 -3.93 6.18
C ILE A 61 -6.51 -3.82 4.94
N ASP A 62 -5.67 -4.83 4.76
CA ASP A 62 -4.82 -4.95 3.58
C ASP A 62 -5.41 -5.95 2.58
N GLY A 63 -5.37 -5.57 1.30
CA GLY A 63 -5.39 -6.51 0.19
C GLY A 63 -3.99 -7.06 -0.06
N VAL A 64 -3.91 -8.31 -0.48
CA VAL A 64 -2.65 -8.95 -0.89
C VAL A 64 -2.64 -9.07 -2.40
N PHE A 65 -1.55 -8.67 -3.03
CA PHE A 65 -1.37 -8.70 -4.47
C PHE A 65 -0.08 -9.43 -4.81
N ILE A 66 -0.15 -10.30 -5.82
CA ILE A 66 0.95 -11.13 -6.29
C ILE A 66 1.14 -10.90 -7.78
N VAL A 67 2.37 -10.61 -8.18
CA VAL A 67 2.79 -10.62 -9.59
C VAL A 67 3.47 -11.95 -9.88
N ASP A 68 3.02 -12.63 -10.92
CA ASP A 68 3.68 -13.80 -11.51
C ASP A 68 4.58 -13.35 -12.66
N PHE A 69 5.89 -13.57 -12.54
CA PHE A 69 6.85 -13.15 -13.55
C PHE A 69 6.82 -14.00 -14.82
N LEU A 70 6.36 -15.26 -14.73
CA LEU A 70 6.29 -16.14 -15.89
C LEU A 70 5.14 -15.75 -16.82
N THR A 71 3.96 -15.49 -16.25
CA THR A 71 2.76 -15.19 -17.04
C THR A 71 2.52 -13.70 -17.23
N GLY A 72 3.21 -12.84 -16.49
CA GLY A 72 2.93 -11.40 -16.47
C GLY A 72 1.54 -11.08 -15.89
N GLN A 73 0.97 -11.98 -15.09
CA GLN A 73 -0.33 -11.72 -14.45
C GLN A 73 -0.15 -11.15 -13.05
N LEU A 74 -0.93 -10.12 -12.76
CA LEU A 74 -1.13 -9.62 -11.41
C LEU A 74 -2.46 -10.16 -10.90
N LYS A 75 -2.44 -10.78 -9.71
CA LYS A 75 -3.63 -11.27 -9.02
C LYS A 75 -3.67 -10.69 -7.62
N GLY A 76 -4.86 -10.40 -7.11
CA GLY A 76 -5.02 -9.91 -5.76
C GLY A 76 -6.27 -10.40 -5.10
N ALA A 77 -6.27 -10.37 -3.77
CA ALA A 77 -7.43 -10.67 -2.98
C ALA A 77 -7.48 -9.87 -1.68
N VAL A 78 -8.68 -9.56 -1.22
CA VAL A 78 -8.93 -8.88 0.06
C VAL A 78 -9.80 -9.76 0.95
N LEU A 79 -9.41 -9.87 2.21
CA LEU A 79 -10.19 -10.56 3.23
C LEU A 79 -11.45 -9.78 3.59
N ASN A 80 -12.58 -10.48 3.71
CA ASN A 80 -13.73 -9.95 4.41
C ASN A 80 -13.56 -10.15 5.92
N ARG A 81 -13.69 -9.07 6.69
CA ARG A 81 -13.46 -9.06 8.15
C ARG A 81 -14.46 -9.91 8.93
N GLN A 82 -15.69 -9.96 8.46
CA GLN A 82 -16.78 -10.68 9.13
C GLN A 82 -16.71 -12.18 8.88
N LEU A 83 -16.35 -12.58 7.66
CA LEU A 83 -16.32 -13.97 7.22
C LEU A 83 -14.96 -14.64 7.41
N GLY A 84 -13.88 -13.87 7.55
CA GLY A 84 -12.52 -14.39 7.69
C GLY A 84 -12.02 -15.13 6.44
N LYS A 85 -12.56 -14.79 5.25
CA LYS A 85 -12.22 -15.42 3.97
C LYS A 85 -11.96 -14.35 2.91
N PHE A 86 -11.22 -14.70 1.86
CA PHE A 86 -11.08 -13.83 0.69
C PHE A 86 -12.41 -13.79 -0.08
N THR A 87 -12.93 -12.58 -0.30
CA THR A 87 -14.20 -12.36 -1.00
C THR A 87 -14.10 -11.35 -2.14
N SER A 88 -13.05 -10.53 -2.13
CA SER A 88 -12.76 -9.62 -3.25
C SER A 88 -11.56 -10.18 -3.98
N PHE A 89 -11.69 -10.38 -5.30
CA PHE A 89 -10.64 -10.94 -6.14
C PHE A 89 -10.37 -9.99 -7.31
N TYR A 90 -9.10 -9.80 -7.61
CA TYR A 90 -8.65 -8.88 -8.65
C TYR A 90 -7.64 -9.53 -9.57
N MET A 91 -7.60 -9.11 -10.83
CA MET A 91 -6.62 -9.56 -11.81
C MET A 91 -6.24 -8.48 -12.82
N ARG A 92 -5.06 -8.57 -13.42
CA ARG A 92 -4.61 -7.72 -14.54
C ARG A 92 -3.55 -8.44 -15.35
N ASP A 93 -3.63 -8.28 -16.68
CA ASP A 93 -2.57 -8.70 -17.60
C ASP A 93 -1.53 -7.58 -17.72
N LEU A 94 -0.40 -7.71 -17.02
CA LEU A 94 0.69 -6.75 -17.07
C LEU A 94 1.49 -6.90 -18.36
N ALA A 95 1.65 -8.12 -18.88
CA ALA A 95 2.36 -8.35 -20.14
C ALA A 95 1.69 -7.56 -21.27
N GLY A 96 0.35 -7.62 -21.34
CA GLY A 96 -0.44 -6.79 -22.24
C GLY A 96 -0.25 -5.29 -22.03
N ASP A 97 -0.31 -4.82 -20.77
CA ASP A 97 -0.18 -3.38 -20.45
C ASP A 97 1.19 -2.79 -20.78
N PHE A 98 2.26 -3.55 -20.53
CA PHE A 98 3.63 -3.11 -20.79
C PHE A 98 4.06 -3.35 -22.25
N GLY A 99 3.31 -4.16 -22.99
CA GLY A 99 3.63 -4.55 -24.37
C GLY A 99 4.80 -5.53 -24.44
N VAL A 100 4.90 -6.42 -23.45
CA VAL A 100 5.87 -7.52 -23.42
C VAL A 100 5.48 -8.52 -24.50
N LYS A 101 6.42 -8.92 -25.36
CA LYS A 101 6.13 -9.92 -26.40
C LYS A 101 6.18 -11.32 -25.80
N GLY A 102 5.47 -12.27 -26.41
CA GLY A 102 5.31 -13.62 -25.85
C GLY A 102 6.60 -14.40 -25.59
N ASP A 103 7.69 -14.07 -26.29
CA ASP A 103 9.01 -14.71 -26.10
C ASP A 103 9.96 -13.89 -25.20
N ASP A 104 9.57 -12.67 -24.81
CA ASP A 104 10.40 -11.83 -23.93
C ASP A 104 10.26 -12.34 -22.50
N GLU A 105 11.36 -12.41 -21.74
CA GLU A 105 11.33 -12.69 -20.30
C GLU A 105 11.13 -11.37 -19.54
N PRO A 106 9.92 -11.05 -19.05
CA PRO A 106 9.69 -9.77 -18.39
C PRO A 106 10.30 -9.74 -16.99
N HIS A 107 10.75 -8.57 -16.58
CA HIS A 107 11.26 -8.37 -15.22
C HIS A 107 10.41 -7.34 -14.51
N TYR A 108 9.57 -7.80 -13.59
CA TYR A 108 8.68 -6.92 -12.86
C TYR A 108 9.23 -6.50 -11.48
N CYS A 109 8.82 -5.31 -11.06
CA CYS A 109 8.83 -4.87 -9.67
C CYS A 109 7.45 -4.31 -9.31
N ILE A 110 7.03 -4.47 -8.06
CA ILE A 110 5.75 -3.95 -7.58
C ILE A 110 5.94 -3.36 -6.19
N VAL A 111 5.28 -2.24 -5.95
CA VAL A 111 5.15 -1.60 -4.63
C VAL A 111 3.74 -1.06 -4.48
N SER A 112 3.34 -0.79 -3.25
CA SER A 112 2.06 -0.17 -2.93
C SER A 112 2.25 1.20 -2.29
N GLY A 113 1.22 2.03 -2.39
CA GLY A 113 1.19 3.35 -1.77
C GLY A 113 -0.23 3.82 -1.51
N TYR A 114 -0.38 5.08 -1.09
CA TYR A 114 -1.68 5.73 -0.89
C TYR A 114 -2.00 6.65 -2.06
N SER A 115 -3.26 6.64 -2.50
CA SER A 115 -3.75 7.49 -3.59
C SER A 115 -5.03 8.24 -3.21
N GLN A 116 -5.80 7.75 -2.22
CA GLN A 116 -7.06 8.34 -1.75
C GLN A 116 -7.92 8.88 -2.91
N MET A 117 -8.12 8.05 -3.94
CA MET A 117 -8.83 8.48 -5.14
C MET A 117 -10.27 8.86 -4.80
N PRO A 118 -10.80 9.96 -5.36
CA PRO A 118 -12.21 10.31 -5.20
C PRO A 118 -13.10 9.17 -5.70
N ALA A 119 -14.26 8.98 -5.07
CA ALA A 119 -15.28 8.10 -5.61
C ALA A 119 -15.75 8.63 -6.98
N ILE A 120 -15.74 7.78 -8.00
CA ILE A 120 -16.20 8.12 -9.35
C ILE A 120 -17.38 7.20 -9.67
N GLN A 121 -18.50 7.79 -10.10
CA GLN A 121 -19.71 7.07 -10.54
C GLN A 121 -20.27 6.05 -9.50
N GLY A 122 -20.17 6.35 -8.20
CA GLY A 122 -20.70 5.47 -7.14
C GLY A 122 -19.82 4.26 -6.80
N ALA A 123 -18.67 4.10 -7.46
CA ALA A 123 -17.65 3.13 -7.08
C ALA A 123 -16.76 3.71 -5.99
N THR A 124 -16.73 3.05 -4.83
CA THR A 124 -15.79 3.34 -3.75
C THR A 124 -14.46 2.67 -4.09
N PHE A 125 -13.40 3.46 -4.15
CA PHE A 125 -12.05 2.96 -4.42
C PHE A 125 -11.35 2.57 -3.12
N ALA A 126 -10.41 1.63 -3.25
CA ALA A 126 -9.42 1.39 -2.23
C ALA A 126 -8.61 2.67 -1.96
N SER A 127 -8.21 2.87 -0.70
CA SER A 127 -7.35 4.01 -0.33
C SER A 127 -5.93 3.88 -0.90
N GLY A 128 -5.48 2.64 -1.13
CA GLY A 128 -4.19 2.32 -1.70
C GLY A 128 -4.17 2.22 -3.22
N VAL A 129 -2.95 2.25 -3.76
CA VAL A 129 -2.63 2.14 -5.18
C VAL A 129 -1.45 1.17 -5.35
N LEU A 130 -1.42 0.47 -6.47
CA LEU A 130 -0.31 -0.38 -6.87
C LEU A 130 0.53 0.33 -7.93
N PHE A 131 1.85 0.34 -7.74
CA PHE A 131 2.79 0.77 -8.76
C PHE A 131 3.56 -0.45 -9.24
N VAL A 132 3.45 -0.76 -10.52
CA VAL A 132 4.17 -1.87 -11.15
C VAL A 132 5.15 -1.28 -12.14
N GLY A 133 6.41 -1.70 -12.06
CA GLY A 133 7.42 -1.43 -13.08
C GLY A 133 7.73 -2.68 -13.86
N GLU A 134 7.92 -2.54 -15.17
CA GLU A 134 8.54 -3.56 -16.00
C GLU A 134 9.91 -3.02 -16.47
N LEU A 135 10.96 -3.74 -16.10
CA LEU A 135 12.34 -3.24 -16.15
C LEU A 135 12.92 -3.26 -17.57
N ASN A 136 12.44 -4.12 -18.47
CA ASN A 136 12.96 -4.20 -19.84
C ASN A 136 12.42 -3.08 -20.73
N THR A 137 11.11 -2.88 -20.72
CA THR A 137 10.39 -1.78 -21.35
C THR A 137 10.70 -0.44 -20.67
N GLY A 138 11.10 -0.47 -19.40
CA GLY A 138 11.50 0.72 -18.68
C GLY A 138 10.34 1.66 -18.35
N LYS A 139 9.15 1.10 -18.10
CA LYS A 139 7.94 1.84 -17.76
C LYS A 139 7.45 1.48 -16.36
N VAL A 140 6.78 2.42 -15.72
CA VAL A 140 6.01 2.20 -14.48
C VAL A 140 4.55 2.55 -14.76
N ALA A 141 3.63 1.71 -14.30
CA ALA A 141 2.19 1.91 -14.38
C ALA A 141 1.57 1.92 -12.97
N ALA A 142 0.55 2.74 -12.78
CA ALA A 142 -0.24 2.83 -11.56
C ALA A 142 -1.61 2.17 -11.76
N TYR A 143 -2.03 1.38 -10.78
CA TYR A 143 -3.29 0.65 -10.79
C TYR A 143 -4.10 0.88 -9.51
N SER A 144 -5.40 1.12 -9.69
CA SER A 144 -6.37 1.20 -8.60
C SER A 144 -7.42 0.11 -8.74
N PHE A 145 -8.24 -0.06 -7.71
CA PHE A 145 -9.32 -1.03 -7.71
C PHE A 145 -10.48 -0.57 -6.83
N PRO A 146 -11.72 -0.92 -7.22
CA PRO A 146 -12.88 -0.68 -6.38
C PRO A 146 -12.82 -1.61 -5.16
N TRP A 147 -13.23 -1.10 -4.00
CA TRP A 147 -13.29 -1.89 -2.78
C TRP A 147 -14.57 -1.60 -1.99
N ASN A 148 -15.18 -2.67 -1.51
CA ASN A 148 -16.25 -2.65 -0.54
C ASN A 148 -16.20 -3.93 0.31
N GLU A 149 -16.83 -3.92 1.48
CA GLU A 149 -16.84 -5.08 2.38
C GLU A 149 -17.70 -6.24 1.85
N ALA A 150 -18.64 -6.01 0.93
CA ALA A 150 -19.49 -7.07 0.38
C ALA A 150 -18.71 -8.07 -0.51
N GLY A 151 -17.57 -7.65 -1.05
CA GLY A 151 -16.75 -8.47 -1.94
C GLY A 151 -17.00 -8.21 -3.43
N THR A 152 -16.39 -9.03 -4.28
CA THR A 152 -16.55 -8.95 -5.73
C THR A 152 -17.34 -10.15 -6.26
N ASN A 153 -18.15 -9.93 -7.29
CA ASN A 153 -18.84 -11.02 -8.00
C ASN A 153 -17.86 -11.68 -9.00
N GLY A 154 -16.91 -12.44 -8.48
CA GLY A 154 -15.81 -13.03 -9.25
C GLY A 154 -14.60 -12.10 -9.40
N PRO A 155 -13.56 -12.53 -10.12
CA PRO A 155 -12.36 -11.72 -10.36
C PRO A 155 -12.69 -10.45 -11.14
N GLN A 156 -12.37 -9.28 -10.57
CA GLN A 156 -12.50 -7.99 -11.22
C GLN A 156 -11.17 -7.52 -11.79
N GLU A 157 -11.20 -6.80 -12.89
CA GLU A 157 -9.97 -6.27 -13.48
C GLU A 157 -9.48 -5.04 -12.71
N LEU A 158 -8.16 -4.95 -12.48
CA LEU A 158 -7.56 -3.73 -11.96
C LEU A 158 -7.67 -2.60 -12.97
N ILE A 159 -7.89 -1.40 -12.46
CA ILE A 159 -8.08 -0.19 -13.26
C ILE A 159 -6.72 0.45 -13.47
N PHE A 160 -6.25 0.44 -14.73
CA PHE A 160 -5.08 1.21 -15.14
C PHE A 160 -5.37 2.71 -14.98
N ILE A 161 -4.54 3.40 -14.20
CA ILE A 161 -4.64 4.85 -14.00
C ILE A 161 -3.81 5.57 -15.05
N HIS A 162 -2.51 5.28 -15.08
CA HIS A 162 -1.54 5.97 -15.91
C HIS A 162 -0.21 5.22 -15.92
N SER A 163 0.64 5.49 -16.92
CA SER A 163 2.02 5.00 -16.96
C SER A 163 3.01 6.08 -17.40
N PHE A 164 4.26 5.96 -16.98
CA PHE A 164 5.35 6.83 -17.44
C PHE A 164 6.63 6.01 -17.67
N PRO A 165 7.48 6.41 -18.64
CA PRO A 165 8.79 5.78 -18.83
C PRO A 165 9.77 6.29 -17.77
N PHE A 166 10.50 5.37 -17.13
CA PHE A 166 11.63 5.69 -16.24
C PHE A 166 12.99 5.44 -16.90
N LYS A 167 13.04 4.59 -17.94
CA LYS A 167 14.20 4.51 -18.84
C LYS A 167 13.93 5.36 -20.08
N GLN A 168 14.96 6.07 -20.54
CA GLN A 168 14.90 6.74 -21.84
C GLN A 168 14.74 5.67 -22.95
N PRO A 169 13.93 5.92 -23.99
CA PRO A 169 13.97 5.08 -25.17
C PRO A 169 15.40 5.12 -25.73
N GLN A 170 16.07 3.96 -25.76
CA GLN A 170 17.36 3.84 -26.43
C GLN A 170 17.12 4.25 -27.89
N LYS A 171 17.73 5.36 -28.33
CA LYS A 171 17.80 5.68 -29.76
C LYS A 171 18.55 4.53 -30.42
N LYS A 172 17.83 3.70 -31.18
CA LYS A 172 18.43 2.76 -32.12
C LYS A 172 19.16 3.53 -33.21
#